data_AF-A0A0Q5WHQ5-F1
#
_entry.id   AF-A0A0Q5WHQ5-F1
#
_cell.length_a   1.000
_cell.length_b   1.000
_cell.length_c   1.000
_cell.angle_alpha   90.00
_cell.angle_beta   90.00
_cell.angle_gamma   90.00
#
_symmetry.space_group_name_H-M   'P 1'
#
loop_
_entity.id
_entity.type
_entity.pdbx_description
1 polymer ?
#
loop_
_entity_poly.entity_id
_entity_poly.type
_entity_poly.pdbx_seq_one_letter_code
_entity_poly.pdbx_strand_id
1 'polypeptide(L)'
;MAHHALRTHPLVLRRVHVVRAVDVTPRMRRVTVAGPQLGPFVHEGLELPGFVTESFDDHVKLVFAADGDIAAVLPVQRARSIDWPTAEHRQARDYTPRRFDRLTQELDLDFVLHGDGPAQAWARTASRGDPLWFAGPKSSLVMPDGVDWVLLAGDETALPAIGRYLDERPLDVPVQVVVEVGDPAARQPLAVRDGDTLTWLTTPDRAPSRLADAVRDVTWWPGVPYVWAAGESRSLLPLRRWLRVERHVPRDHLDVTGYWHAQVEATPDATAVDVETLLSPLPWATTRIAVRTGLLDTLTDTPVPVAELASRLGLDAPALGVVAAQLAVDGVVVAGPSGLSLGPVGAQLLDDDHLRQELFGSGWDARVLAAVLRLSDGVPAGTSAWAQVHGAAAAEQLDADAGLYADRAAAAGGFAFVAGGVPDLPAWTSASTVVVGGPGAAVLLRAAADREALPEAALTGSATAVRVLTCEVADLPVSDTAPDRSDLAVSALDTAHRTDDEVLELLRVLACRSDRALVVDVLTLTGPGGPEAAAEHAVATLAVTGRPPRTVAGLEELARRTGWEPVGVTALGWDHQVLDLRR
;
A
#
# COMPACT_ATOMS: atom_id res chain seq x y z
N MET A 1 3.50 4.84 -15.57
CA MET A 1 2.98 3.76 -14.71
C MET A 1 1.60 4.20 -14.26
N ALA A 2 0.52 3.46 -14.49
CA ALA A 2 -0.80 3.84 -13.97
C ALA A 2 -1.09 3.01 -12.72
N HIS A 3 -0.94 3.63 -11.55
CA HIS A 3 -1.62 3.21 -10.33
C HIS A 3 -3.09 3.60 -10.45
N HIS A 4 -4.00 2.90 -9.78
CA HIS A 4 -5.39 3.38 -9.68
C HIS A 4 -5.38 4.83 -9.21
N ALA A 5 -6.19 5.67 -9.84
CA ALA A 5 -6.41 7.02 -9.34
C ALA A 5 -7.09 6.90 -7.96
N LEU A 6 -6.40 7.34 -6.92
CA LEU A 6 -6.89 7.32 -5.55
C LEU A 6 -7.01 8.75 -5.07
N ARG A 7 -8.13 9.07 -4.43
CA ARG A 7 -8.26 10.29 -3.63
C ARG A 7 -7.92 9.95 -2.19
N THR A 8 -6.86 10.55 -1.65
CA THR A 8 -6.45 10.32 -0.26
C THR A 8 -7.31 11.12 0.72
N HIS A 9 -7.57 10.53 1.88
CA HIS A 9 -8.32 11.16 2.97
C HIS A 9 -7.46 11.21 4.22
N PRO A 10 -7.60 12.25 5.07
CA PRO A 10 -7.00 12.25 6.40
C PRO A 10 -7.45 11.03 7.19
N LEU A 11 -6.50 10.27 7.74
CA LEU A 11 -6.81 9.17 8.64
C LEU A 11 -7.21 9.72 10.00
N VAL A 12 -8.47 9.50 10.37
CA VAL A 12 -9.05 9.99 11.63
C VAL A 12 -9.57 8.80 12.44
N LEU A 13 -9.11 8.69 13.68
CA LEU A 13 -9.66 7.80 14.69
C LEU A 13 -10.98 8.36 15.20
N ARG A 14 -12.04 7.56 15.09
CA ARG A 14 -13.40 7.92 15.49
C ARG A 14 -13.94 6.91 16.48
N ARG A 15 -14.60 7.44 17.50
CA ARG A 15 -15.44 6.72 18.45
C ARG A 15 -16.89 6.98 18.10
N VAL A 16 -17.62 5.90 17.86
CA VAL A 16 -19.06 5.89 17.58
C VAL A 16 -19.75 4.94 18.56
N HIS A 17 -21.07 4.93 18.53
CA HIS A 17 -21.87 3.99 19.30
C HIS A 17 -22.96 3.38 18.44
N VAL A 18 -23.33 2.13 18.74
CA VAL A 18 -24.42 1.43 18.06
C VAL A 18 -25.74 2.14 18.34
N VAL A 19 -26.48 2.50 17.29
CA VAL A 19 -27.84 3.03 17.40
C VAL A 19 -28.89 1.96 17.06
N ARG A 20 -28.52 1.02 16.19
CA ARG A 20 -29.38 -0.08 15.73
C ARG A 20 -28.53 -1.26 15.26
N ALA A 21 -29.00 -2.48 15.51
CA ALA A 21 -28.43 -3.70 14.93
C ALA A 21 -29.58 -4.59 14.41
N VAL A 22 -29.44 -5.11 13.19
CA VAL A 22 -30.47 -5.94 12.53
C VAL A 22 -29.77 -7.07 11.78
N ASP A 23 -30.27 -8.29 11.94
CA ASP A 23 -29.84 -9.41 11.12
C ASP A 23 -30.50 -9.26 9.74
N VAL A 24 -29.71 -8.89 8.73
CA VAL A 24 -30.17 -8.72 7.33
C VAL A 24 -30.47 -10.09 6.73
N THR A 25 -29.62 -11.04 7.06
CA THR A 25 -29.81 -12.48 6.83
C THR A 25 -29.34 -13.23 8.08
N PRO A 26 -29.63 -14.54 8.23
CA PRO A 26 -29.06 -15.33 9.31
C PRO A 26 -27.52 -15.34 9.35
N ARG A 27 -26.85 -14.96 8.25
CA ARG A 27 -25.40 -14.94 8.10
C ARG A 27 -24.79 -13.55 8.03
N MET A 28 -25.61 -12.49 8.04
CA MET A 28 -25.13 -11.12 7.97
C MET A 28 -25.92 -10.19 8.90
N ARG A 29 -25.20 -9.47 9.74
CA ARG A 29 -25.78 -8.48 10.66
C ARG A 29 -25.33 -7.08 10.29
N ARG A 30 -26.29 -6.20 10.04
CA ARG A 30 -26.07 -4.77 9.86
C ARG A 30 -26.06 -4.08 11.21
N VAL A 31 -24.97 -3.41 11.53
CA VAL A 31 -24.85 -2.55 12.69
C VAL A 31 -24.77 -1.10 12.22
N THR A 32 -25.77 -0.31 12.60
CA THR A 32 -25.79 1.14 12.39
C THR A 32 -25.16 1.81 13.60
N VAL A 33 -24.15 2.62 13.34
CA VAL A 33 -23.43 3.41 14.34
C VAL A 33 -23.62 4.90 14.08
N ALA A 34 -23.63 5.69 15.15
CA ALA A 34 -23.69 7.14 15.07
C ALA A 34 -22.75 7.78 16.10
N GLY A 35 -22.54 9.08 16.00
CA GLY A 35 -21.78 9.84 16.99
C GLY A 35 -21.31 11.18 16.45
N PRO A 36 -21.00 12.15 17.35
CA PRO A 36 -20.56 13.48 16.95
C PRO A 36 -19.26 13.45 16.12
N GLN A 37 -18.41 12.43 16.35
CA GLN A 37 -17.17 12.25 15.61
C GLN A 37 -17.37 11.74 14.17
N LEU A 38 -18.60 11.49 13.71
CA LEU A 38 -18.88 11.34 12.27
C LEU A 38 -18.99 12.71 11.57
N GLY A 39 -19.17 13.80 12.32
CA GLY A 39 -18.99 15.17 11.86
C GLY A 39 -17.58 15.70 12.13
N PRO A 40 -17.30 16.95 11.74
CA PRO A 40 -16.07 17.63 12.13
C PRO A 40 -15.98 17.76 13.66
N PHE A 41 -14.79 17.59 14.22
CA PHE A 41 -14.57 17.70 15.65
C PHE A 41 -13.13 18.14 15.97
N VAL A 42 -12.90 18.59 17.20
CA VAL A 42 -11.57 18.94 17.69
C VAL A 42 -11.08 17.89 18.67
N HIS A 43 -9.85 17.41 18.49
CA HIS A 43 -9.20 16.48 19.41
C HIS A 43 -7.77 16.95 19.68
N GLU A 44 -7.45 17.24 20.95
CA GLU A 44 -6.13 17.70 21.37
C GLU A 44 -5.61 18.93 20.56
N GLY A 45 -6.52 19.84 20.21
CA GLY A 45 -6.21 21.03 19.41
C GLY A 45 -6.13 20.80 17.90
N LEU A 46 -6.29 19.55 17.44
CA LEU A 46 -6.37 19.21 16.02
C LEU A 46 -7.81 19.33 15.52
N GLU A 47 -8.01 20.11 14.46
CA GLU A 47 -9.28 20.16 13.74
C GLU A 47 -9.37 18.97 12.78
N LEU A 48 -10.27 18.05 13.07
CA LEU A 48 -10.44 16.80 12.32
C LEU A 48 -11.72 16.89 11.48
N PRO A 49 -11.65 16.54 10.18
CA PRO A 49 -12.79 16.64 9.28
C PRO A 49 -13.89 15.63 9.64
N GLY A 50 -15.08 15.86 9.11
CA GLY A 50 -16.16 14.87 9.14
C GLY A 50 -15.79 13.58 8.42
N PHE A 51 -16.49 12.50 8.75
CA PHE A 51 -16.32 11.23 8.05
C PHE A 51 -16.74 11.38 6.60
N VAL A 52 -15.92 10.87 5.69
CA VAL A 52 -16.19 10.82 4.25
C VAL A 52 -15.99 9.40 3.79
N THR A 53 -16.81 8.98 2.84
CA THR A 53 -16.61 7.74 2.10
C THR A 53 -17.19 7.97 0.72
N GLU A 54 -16.32 7.96 -0.28
CA GLU A 54 -16.65 8.42 -1.65
C GLU A 54 -16.66 7.28 -2.65
N SER A 55 -15.99 6.16 -2.37
CA SER A 55 -16.05 4.94 -3.19
C SER A 55 -16.85 3.85 -2.49
N PHE A 56 -17.47 2.98 -3.30
CA PHE A 56 -18.28 1.86 -2.84
C PHE A 56 -17.46 0.77 -2.11
N ASP A 57 -16.16 0.70 -2.39
CA ASP A 57 -15.19 -0.25 -1.85
C ASP A 57 -14.22 0.38 -0.83
N ASP A 58 -14.52 1.60 -0.38
CA ASP A 58 -13.85 2.19 0.77
C ASP A 58 -13.89 1.23 1.96
N HIS A 59 -12.84 1.24 2.78
CA HIS A 59 -12.80 0.45 4.00
C HIS A 59 -12.33 1.30 5.19
N VAL A 60 -12.88 0.97 6.36
CA VAL A 60 -12.44 1.48 7.65
C VAL A 60 -11.84 0.35 8.48
N LYS A 61 -10.82 0.67 9.26
CA LYS A 61 -10.16 -0.27 10.15
C LYS A 61 -10.79 -0.19 11.54
N LEU A 62 -11.61 -1.17 11.89
CA LEU A 62 -12.19 -1.34 13.22
C LEU A 62 -11.12 -1.80 14.20
N VAL A 63 -11.15 -1.30 15.44
CA VAL A 63 -10.17 -1.62 16.49
C VAL A 63 -10.86 -2.33 17.67
N PHE A 64 -10.28 -3.45 18.08
CA PHE A 64 -10.70 -4.29 19.19
C PHE A 64 -9.50 -4.61 20.09
N ALA A 65 -9.77 -4.93 21.35
CA ALA A 65 -8.78 -5.37 22.33
C ALA A 65 -9.11 -6.78 22.81
N ALA A 66 -8.16 -7.72 22.70
CA ALA A 66 -8.37 -9.11 23.07
C ALA A 66 -8.63 -9.30 24.58
N ASP A 67 -8.04 -8.43 25.41
CA ASP A 67 -8.13 -8.39 26.86
C ASP A 67 -9.23 -7.42 27.37
N GLY A 68 -9.87 -6.69 26.45
CA GLY A 68 -10.89 -5.68 26.75
C GLY A 68 -10.34 -4.28 27.06
N ASP A 69 -9.03 -4.07 27.17
CA ASP A 69 -8.44 -2.74 27.37
C ASP A 69 -8.30 -2.00 26.03
N ILE A 70 -9.42 -1.42 25.57
CA ILE A 70 -9.43 -0.68 24.31
C ILE A 70 -8.45 0.50 24.32
N ALA A 71 -8.27 1.19 25.44
CA ALA A 71 -7.45 2.39 25.51
C ALA A 71 -5.96 2.07 25.26
N ALA A 72 -5.48 0.91 25.71
CA ALA A 72 -4.11 0.45 25.49
C ALA A 72 -3.81 0.09 24.03
N VAL A 73 -4.83 -0.16 23.20
CA VAL A 73 -4.65 -0.61 21.81
C VAL A 73 -5.02 0.44 20.77
N LEU A 74 -5.61 1.58 21.15
CA LEU A 74 -5.97 2.63 20.19
C LEU A 74 -4.73 3.22 19.51
N PRO A 75 -4.83 3.63 18.24
CA PRO A 75 -3.77 4.42 17.60
C PRO A 75 -3.75 5.85 18.16
N VAL A 76 -2.62 6.53 17.98
CA VAL A 76 -2.45 7.93 18.36
C VAL A 76 -2.83 8.83 17.19
N GLN A 77 -3.73 9.79 17.42
CA GLN A 77 -4.17 10.73 16.39
C GLN A 77 -3.10 11.78 16.08
N ARG A 78 -2.88 12.04 14.78
CA ARG A 78 -2.08 13.17 14.26
C ARG A 78 -2.97 14.09 13.42
N ALA A 79 -2.42 15.18 12.90
CA ALA A 79 -3.21 16.15 12.13
C ALA A 79 -3.97 15.51 10.96
N ARG A 80 -3.31 14.60 10.21
CA ARG A 80 -3.90 13.95 9.02
C ARG A 80 -3.64 12.45 8.93
N SER A 81 -3.04 11.89 9.96
CA SER A 81 -2.62 10.50 10.03
C SER A 81 -2.87 9.94 11.42
N ILE A 82 -2.57 8.66 11.58
CA ILE A 82 -2.53 7.99 12.87
C ILE A 82 -1.25 7.19 12.98
N ASP A 83 -0.69 7.13 14.19
CA ASP A 83 0.42 6.26 14.52
C ASP A 83 -0.10 5.01 15.23
N TRP A 84 0.43 3.85 14.85
CA TRP A 84 0.09 2.55 15.41
C TRP A 84 1.21 2.06 16.33
N PRO A 85 1.27 2.50 17.60
CA PRO A 85 2.30 2.01 18.52
C PRO A 85 2.14 0.49 18.73
N THR A 86 3.22 -0.24 19.00
CA THR A 86 3.13 -1.66 19.34
C THR A 86 2.17 -1.89 20.50
N ALA A 87 1.23 -2.81 20.34
CA ALA A 87 0.25 -3.17 21.37
C ALA A 87 -0.09 -4.66 21.26
N GLU A 88 0.27 -5.43 22.29
CA GLU A 88 0.19 -6.90 22.30
C GLU A 88 -1.22 -7.43 22.04
N HIS A 89 -2.24 -6.79 22.63
CA HIS A 89 -3.63 -7.25 22.57
C HIS A 89 -4.45 -6.58 21.46
N ARG A 90 -3.83 -5.79 20.56
CA ARG A 90 -4.54 -5.11 19.48
C ARG A 90 -5.05 -6.12 18.46
N GLN A 91 -6.32 -6.00 18.13
CA GLN A 91 -6.94 -6.69 17.01
C GLN A 91 -7.62 -5.66 16.11
N ALA A 92 -7.33 -5.71 14.81
CA ALA A 92 -7.92 -4.78 13.85
C ALA A 92 -8.51 -5.51 12.66
N ARG A 93 -9.63 -5.03 12.12
CA ARG A 93 -10.30 -5.63 10.95
C ARG A 93 -10.81 -4.54 10.02
N ASP A 94 -10.61 -4.74 8.72
CA ASP A 94 -11.14 -3.85 7.70
C ASP A 94 -12.60 -4.20 7.40
N TYR A 95 -13.44 -3.17 7.30
CA TYR A 95 -14.87 -3.28 7.02
C TYR A 95 -15.31 -2.19 6.04
N THR A 96 -16.17 -2.56 5.11
CA THR A 96 -16.78 -1.61 4.16
C THR A 96 -17.84 -0.75 4.87
N PRO A 97 -17.78 0.58 4.79
CA PRO A 97 -18.92 1.46 5.04
C PRO A 97 -20.05 1.10 4.06
N ARG A 98 -21.07 0.37 4.50
CA ARG A 98 -22.16 -0.12 3.63
C ARG A 98 -23.08 1.02 3.16
N ARG A 99 -23.28 2.01 4.03
CA ARG A 99 -24.04 3.24 3.79
C ARG A 99 -23.54 4.30 4.76
N PHE A 100 -23.37 5.52 4.29
CA PHE A 100 -23.17 6.66 5.18
C PHE A 100 -24.16 7.77 4.83
N ASP A 101 -25.01 8.11 5.79
CA ASP A 101 -25.96 9.21 5.67
C ASP A 101 -25.40 10.46 6.35
N ARG A 102 -24.98 11.44 5.55
CA ARG A 102 -24.39 12.69 6.05
C ARG A 102 -25.37 13.55 6.84
N LEU A 103 -26.68 13.43 6.59
CA LEU A 103 -27.69 14.25 7.27
C LEU A 103 -27.99 13.71 8.66
N THR A 104 -28.16 12.39 8.79
CA THR A 104 -28.41 11.75 10.10
C THR A 104 -27.12 11.40 10.85
N GLN A 105 -25.98 11.45 10.16
CA GLN A 105 -24.68 10.97 10.65
C GLN A 105 -24.75 9.52 11.12
N GLU A 106 -25.42 8.68 10.33
CA GLU A 106 -25.51 7.25 10.56
C GLU A 106 -24.64 6.50 9.55
N LEU A 107 -23.81 5.60 10.05
CA LEU A 107 -22.96 4.71 9.29
C LEU A 107 -23.43 3.27 9.48
N ASP A 108 -23.74 2.58 8.39
CA ASP A 108 -24.04 1.15 8.39
C ASP A 108 -22.77 0.34 8.10
N LEU A 109 -22.56 -0.70 8.90
CA LEU A 109 -21.50 -1.70 8.72
C LEU A 109 -22.13 -3.09 8.71
N ASP A 110 -21.82 -3.89 7.71
CA ASP A 110 -22.35 -5.25 7.57
C ASP A 110 -21.30 -6.27 8.01
N PHE A 111 -21.68 -7.14 8.97
CA PHE A 111 -20.82 -8.15 9.55
C PHE A 111 -21.27 -9.54 9.14
N VAL A 112 -20.37 -10.26 8.48
CA VAL A 112 -20.52 -11.70 8.23
C VAL A 112 -20.47 -12.45 9.57
N LEU A 113 -21.45 -13.32 9.81
CA LEU A 113 -21.66 -14.02 11.08
C LEU A 113 -21.15 -15.47 11.09
N HIS A 114 -20.33 -15.90 10.13
CA HIS A 114 -19.70 -17.24 10.15
C HIS A 114 -18.19 -17.15 10.35
N GLY A 115 -17.59 -18.22 10.89
CA GLY A 115 -16.19 -18.27 11.31
C GLY A 115 -15.98 -17.90 12.78
N ASP A 116 -14.73 -17.60 13.12
CA ASP A 116 -14.30 -17.10 14.43
C ASP A 116 -13.45 -15.83 14.24
N GLY A 117 -13.74 -14.77 15.00
CA GLY A 117 -12.96 -13.55 14.93
C GLY A 117 -13.52 -12.43 15.81
N PRO A 118 -12.71 -11.41 16.14
CA PRO A 118 -13.08 -10.39 17.13
C PRO A 118 -14.23 -9.50 16.67
N ALA A 119 -14.22 -9.09 15.39
CA ALA A 119 -15.29 -8.27 14.84
C ALA A 119 -16.63 -9.00 14.78
N GLN A 120 -16.61 -10.28 14.41
CA GLN A 120 -17.79 -11.13 14.41
C GLN A 120 -18.30 -11.40 15.83
N ALA A 121 -17.41 -11.73 16.77
CA ALA A 121 -17.76 -11.96 18.17
C ALA A 121 -18.41 -10.70 18.78
N TRP A 122 -17.85 -9.52 18.50
CA TRP A 122 -18.44 -8.24 18.88
C TRP A 122 -19.80 -8.03 18.20
N ALA A 123 -19.90 -8.23 16.88
CA ALA A 123 -21.14 -7.97 16.14
C ALA A 123 -22.31 -8.84 16.61
N ARG A 124 -22.07 -10.10 17.01
CA ARG A 124 -23.11 -11.00 17.53
C ARG A 124 -23.80 -10.45 18.78
N THR A 125 -23.07 -9.76 19.64
CA THR A 125 -23.58 -9.20 20.90
C THR A 125 -23.86 -7.71 20.84
N ALA A 126 -23.43 -7.04 19.75
CA ALA A 126 -23.60 -5.61 19.54
C ALA A 126 -25.04 -5.16 19.76
N SER A 127 -25.20 -4.26 20.72
CA SER A 127 -26.44 -3.73 21.23
C SER A 127 -26.39 -2.21 21.27
N ARG A 128 -27.56 -1.55 21.27
CA ARG A 128 -27.66 -0.10 21.27
C ARG A 128 -26.87 0.50 22.45
N GLY A 129 -25.99 1.45 22.15
CA GLY A 129 -25.10 2.11 23.11
C GLY A 129 -23.68 1.55 23.15
N ASP A 130 -23.44 0.35 22.61
CA ASP A 130 -22.10 -0.25 22.60
C ASP A 130 -21.14 0.63 21.79
N PRO A 131 -19.94 0.92 22.32
CA PRO A 131 -18.97 1.75 21.63
C PRO A 131 -18.23 0.93 20.56
N LEU A 132 -17.81 1.62 19.50
CA LEU A 132 -16.93 1.09 18.46
C LEU A 132 -15.91 2.16 18.07
N TRP A 133 -14.66 1.74 17.84
CA TRP A 133 -13.61 2.60 17.34
C TRP A 133 -13.18 2.14 15.96
N PHE A 134 -12.98 3.10 15.07
CA PHE A 134 -12.43 2.83 13.76
C PHE A 134 -11.57 3.98 13.26
N ALA A 135 -10.68 3.68 12.32
CA ALA A 135 -9.93 4.66 11.57
C ALA A 135 -10.21 4.54 10.06
N GLY A 136 -10.25 5.67 9.37
CA GLY A 136 -10.39 5.73 7.91
C GLY A 136 -11.69 6.36 7.40
N PRO A 137 -11.99 6.17 6.10
CA PRO A 137 -11.15 5.49 5.11
C PRO A 137 -9.86 6.27 4.85
N LYS A 138 -8.83 5.55 4.37
CA LYS A 138 -7.52 6.13 4.04
C LYS A 138 -7.51 6.84 2.68
N SER A 139 -8.29 6.30 1.76
CA SER A 139 -8.41 6.77 0.39
C SER A 139 -9.68 6.19 -0.21
N SER A 140 -10.18 6.83 -1.27
CA SER A 140 -11.25 6.33 -2.12
C SER A 140 -10.75 6.11 -3.53
N LEU A 141 -11.18 5.01 -4.14
CA LEU A 141 -10.97 4.78 -5.57
C LEU A 141 -11.70 5.84 -6.39
N VAL A 142 -11.03 6.38 -7.40
CA VAL A 142 -11.67 7.18 -8.45
C VAL A 142 -11.97 6.23 -9.60
N MET A 143 -13.25 6.09 -9.94
CA MET A 143 -13.68 5.24 -11.04
C MET A 143 -13.07 5.73 -12.36
N PRO A 144 -12.55 4.83 -13.21
CA PRO A 144 -12.01 5.21 -14.50
C PRO A 144 -13.10 5.69 -15.46
N ASP A 145 -12.74 6.57 -16.38
CA ASP A 145 -13.60 7.01 -17.49
C ASP A 145 -13.70 5.92 -18.57
N GLY A 146 -14.68 6.07 -19.48
CA GLY A 146 -14.77 5.21 -20.66
C GLY A 146 -15.12 3.76 -20.36
N VAL A 147 -15.76 3.49 -19.22
CA VAL A 147 -16.30 2.18 -18.87
C VAL A 147 -17.64 1.97 -19.58
N ASP A 148 -17.79 0.87 -20.31
CA ASP A 148 -19.01 0.51 -21.02
C ASP A 148 -19.93 -0.42 -20.21
N TRP A 149 -19.35 -1.21 -19.29
CA TRP A 149 -20.09 -2.12 -18.40
C TRP A 149 -19.22 -2.54 -17.20
N VAL A 150 -19.84 -3.05 -16.14
CA VAL A 150 -19.15 -3.45 -14.91
C VAL A 150 -19.37 -4.92 -14.57
N LEU A 151 -18.33 -5.58 -14.06
CA LEU A 151 -18.39 -6.91 -13.48
C LEU A 151 -18.01 -6.85 -12.01
N LEU A 152 -18.95 -7.19 -11.12
CA LEU A 152 -18.74 -7.30 -9.68
C LEU A 152 -18.76 -8.78 -9.28
N ALA A 153 -17.67 -9.26 -8.67
CA ALA A 153 -17.59 -10.63 -8.20
C ALA A 153 -17.17 -10.71 -6.73
N GLY A 154 -17.69 -11.66 -5.97
CA GLY A 154 -17.15 -11.88 -4.62
C GLY A 154 -17.90 -12.87 -3.76
N ASP A 155 -17.38 -13.09 -2.56
CA ASP A 155 -18.02 -13.94 -1.55
C ASP A 155 -18.91 -13.13 -0.58
N GLU A 156 -19.39 -13.77 0.51
CA GLU A 156 -20.22 -13.14 1.54
C GLU A 156 -19.57 -11.87 2.14
N THR A 157 -18.24 -11.78 2.17
CA THR A 157 -17.50 -10.63 2.72
C THR A 157 -17.49 -9.42 1.77
N ALA A 158 -17.65 -9.66 0.47
CA ALA A 158 -17.71 -8.62 -0.56
C ALA A 158 -19.12 -8.05 -0.79
N LEU A 159 -20.16 -8.76 -0.33
CA LEU A 159 -21.56 -8.35 -0.44
C LEU A 159 -21.86 -6.90 0.01
N PRO A 160 -21.24 -6.36 1.07
CA PRO A 160 -21.48 -4.97 1.46
C PRO A 160 -21.04 -3.96 0.39
N ALA A 161 -19.85 -4.15 -0.20
CA ALA A 161 -19.34 -3.30 -1.27
C ALA A 161 -20.16 -3.45 -2.55
N ILE A 162 -20.47 -4.69 -2.96
CA ILE A 162 -21.33 -4.97 -4.12
C ILE A 162 -22.71 -4.32 -3.94
N GLY A 163 -23.33 -4.49 -2.78
CA GLY A 163 -24.62 -3.89 -2.47
C GLY A 163 -24.58 -2.37 -2.50
N ARG A 164 -23.50 -1.77 -1.98
CA ARG A 164 -23.29 -0.33 -2.03
C ARG A 164 -23.12 0.19 -3.45
N TYR A 165 -22.33 -0.49 -4.29
CA TYR A 165 -22.19 -0.14 -5.71
C TYR A 165 -23.55 -0.09 -6.41
N LEU A 166 -24.38 -1.12 -6.20
CA LEU A 166 -25.69 -1.22 -6.85
C LEU A 166 -26.69 -0.18 -6.36
N ASP A 167 -26.57 0.27 -5.11
CA ASP A 167 -27.39 1.34 -4.54
C ASP A 167 -26.95 2.73 -5.03
N GLU A 168 -25.64 3.00 -5.04
CA GLU A 168 -25.07 4.33 -5.37
C GLU A 168 -24.93 4.57 -6.87
N ARG A 169 -24.61 3.51 -7.63
CA ARG A 169 -24.43 3.51 -9.09
C ARG A 169 -23.48 4.62 -9.56
N PRO A 170 -22.20 4.55 -9.14
CA PRO A 170 -21.21 5.56 -9.50
C PRO A 170 -20.96 5.61 -11.02
N LEU A 171 -21.29 4.54 -11.75
CA LEU A 171 -21.35 4.50 -13.21
C LEU A 171 -22.77 4.12 -13.65
N ASP A 172 -23.31 4.84 -14.64
CA ASP A 172 -24.62 4.54 -15.23
C ASP A 172 -24.48 3.59 -16.42
N VAL A 173 -23.98 2.38 -16.15
CA VAL A 173 -23.72 1.33 -17.13
C VAL A 173 -24.28 -0.02 -16.67
N PRO A 174 -24.51 -0.98 -17.59
CA PRO A 174 -24.94 -2.32 -17.23
C PRO A 174 -23.95 -3.04 -16.31
N VAL A 175 -24.46 -3.83 -15.36
CA VAL A 175 -23.66 -4.53 -14.35
C VAL A 175 -23.93 -6.04 -14.38
N GLN A 176 -22.86 -6.82 -14.41
CA GLN A 176 -22.88 -8.25 -14.15
C GLN A 176 -22.39 -8.51 -12.74
N VAL A 177 -23.15 -9.29 -11.97
CA VAL A 177 -22.86 -9.57 -10.56
C VAL A 177 -22.78 -11.09 -10.37
N VAL A 178 -21.68 -11.57 -9.79
CA VAL A 178 -21.48 -12.97 -9.42
C VAL A 178 -21.14 -13.04 -7.93
N VAL A 179 -22.05 -13.58 -7.12
CA VAL A 179 -21.83 -13.73 -5.68
C VAL A 179 -21.78 -15.19 -5.29
N GLU A 180 -20.73 -15.58 -4.58
CA GLU A 180 -20.62 -16.88 -3.93
C GLU A 180 -21.00 -16.79 -2.45
N VAL A 181 -21.88 -17.69 -2.01
CA VAL A 181 -22.26 -17.81 -0.59
C VAL A 181 -22.03 -19.20 -0.03
N GLY A 182 -21.70 -19.27 1.25
CA GLY A 182 -21.54 -20.50 2.02
C GLY A 182 -22.85 -21.27 2.17
N ASP A 183 -23.94 -20.52 2.27
CA ASP A 183 -25.30 -21.02 2.50
C ASP A 183 -26.33 -20.18 1.73
N PRO A 184 -27.37 -20.78 1.11
CA PRO A 184 -28.42 -20.03 0.43
C PRO A 184 -29.13 -18.98 1.32
N ALA A 185 -29.11 -19.16 2.64
CA ALA A 185 -29.68 -18.21 3.59
C ALA A 185 -28.90 -16.87 3.65
N ALA A 186 -27.67 -16.81 3.16
CA ALA A 186 -26.93 -15.54 3.04
C ALA A 186 -27.39 -14.67 1.87
N ARG A 187 -28.21 -15.20 0.94
CA ARG A 187 -28.69 -14.42 -0.20
C ARG A 187 -29.57 -13.27 0.29
N GLN A 188 -29.26 -12.06 -0.18
CA GLN A 188 -30.00 -10.84 0.15
C GLN A 188 -30.48 -10.13 -1.12
N PRO A 189 -31.57 -9.36 -1.05
CA PRO A 189 -31.98 -8.50 -2.16
C PRO A 189 -30.84 -7.54 -2.54
N LEU A 190 -30.55 -7.47 -3.84
CA LEU A 190 -29.59 -6.53 -4.42
C LEU A 190 -30.30 -5.66 -5.45
N ALA A 191 -29.97 -4.36 -5.49
CA ALA A 191 -30.63 -3.36 -6.32
C ALA A 191 -30.20 -3.42 -7.79
N VAL A 192 -30.38 -4.57 -8.43
CA VAL A 192 -30.17 -4.76 -9.87
C VAL A 192 -31.30 -4.11 -10.68
N ARG A 193 -30.96 -3.59 -11.87
CA ARG A 193 -31.86 -2.89 -12.81
C ARG A 193 -32.07 -3.72 -14.07
N ASP A 194 -33.00 -3.31 -14.90
CA ASP A 194 -33.14 -3.89 -16.25
C ASP A 194 -31.82 -3.73 -17.03
N GLY A 195 -31.32 -4.83 -17.59
CA GLY A 195 -30.03 -4.88 -18.28
C GLY A 195 -28.88 -5.43 -17.43
N ASP A 196 -29.04 -5.50 -16.10
CA ASP A 196 -28.06 -6.16 -15.23
C ASP A 196 -28.28 -7.69 -15.20
N THR A 197 -27.26 -8.42 -14.77
CA THR A 197 -27.36 -9.86 -14.48
C THR A 197 -26.85 -10.17 -13.08
N LEU A 198 -27.55 -11.04 -12.35
CA LEU A 198 -27.16 -11.49 -11.02
C LEU A 198 -27.11 -13.02 -10.95
N THR A 199 -25.93 -13.54 -10.66
CA THR A 199 -25.67 -14.97 -10.49
C THR A 199 -25.28 -15.25 -9.04
N TRP A 200 -26.05 -16.13 -8.39
CA TRP A 200 -25.73 -16.63 -7.05
C TRP A 200 -25.16 -18.04 -7.12
N LEU A 201 -23.97 -18.22 -6.57
CA LEU A 201 -23.35 -19.52 -6.36
C LEU A 201 -23.54 -19.91 -4.89
N THR A 202 -23.61 -21.21 -4.65
CA THR A 202 -23.61 -21.74 -3.29
C THR A 202 -22.57 -22.83 -3.19
N THR A 203 -21.56 -22.56 -2.38
CA THR A 203 -20.40 -23.43 -2.16
C THR A 203 -20.19 -23.51 -0.66
N PRO A 204 -20.33 -24.68 -0.02
CA PRO A 204 -20.15 -24.82 1.42
C PRO A 204 -18.80 -24.26 1.89
N ASP A 205 -18.74 -23.65 3.08
CA ASP A 205 -17.57 -22.89 3.61
C ASP A 205 -16.19 -23.60 3.55
N ARG A 206 -16.15 -24.93 3.41
CA ARG A 206 -14.93 -25.75 3.32
C ARG A 206 -14.66 -26.35 1.93
N ALA A 207 -15.55 -26.12 0.97
CA ALA A 207 -15.36 -26.56 -0.41
C ALA A 207 -14.53 -25.52 -1.18
N PRO A 208 -13.75 -25.94 -2.20
CA PRO A 208 -13.05 -24.99 -3.07
C PRO A 208 -14.03 -24.01 -3.70
N SER A 209 -13.68 -22.72 -3.66
CA SER A 209 -14.46 -21.66 -4.30
C SER A 209 -14.67 -21.96 -5.79
N ARG A 210 -15.87 -21.65 -6.26
CA ARG A 210 -16.29 -21.76 -7.66
C ARG A 210 -16.40 -20.40 -8.34
N LEU A 211 -16.05 -19.32 -7.64
CA LEU A 211 -16.23 -17.95 -8.09
C LEU A 211 -15.47 -17.67 -9.39
N ALA A 212 -14.19 -18.06 -9.47
CA ALA A 212 -13.36 -17.82 -10.66
C ALA A 212 -13.92 -18.50 -11.92
N ASP A 213 -14.37 -19.75 -11.80
CA ASP A 213 -14.95 -20.50 -12.92
C ASP A 213 -16.29 -19.92 -13.36
N ALA A 214 -17.16 -19.57 -12.39
CA ALA A 214 -18.44 -18.95 -12.71
C ALA A 214 -18.28 -17.59 -13.41
N VAL A 215 -17.27 -16.80 -13.02
CA VAL A 215 -16.96 -15.53 -13.70
C VAL A 215 -16.45 -15.77 -15.12
N ARG A 216 -15.67 -16.84 -15.36
CA ARG A 216 -15.23 -17.20 -16.72
C ARG A 216 -16.38 -17.64 -17.62
N ASP A 217 -17.41 -18.23 -17.03
CA ASP A 217 -18.61 -18.72 -17.73
C ASP A 217 -19.64 -17.61 -18.01
N VAL A 218 -19.49 -16.43 -17.41
CA VAL A 218 -20.34 -15.27 -17.70
C VAL A 218 -20.17 -14.83 -19.16
N THR A 219 -21.28 -14.40 -19.78
CA THR A 219 -21.24 -13.82 -21.12
C THR A 219 -20.45 -12.52 -21.10
N TRP A 220 -19.27 -12.51 -21.71
CA TRP A 220 -18.44 -11.31 -21.84
C TRP A 220 -19.08 -10.31 -22.80
N TRP A 221 -19.48 -9.14 -22.30
CA TRP A 221 -20.11 -8.11 -23.10
C TRP A 221 -19.09 -7.31 -23.93
N PRO A 222 -19.49 -6.77 -25.10
CA PRO A 222 -18.61 -5.90 -25.88
C PRO A 222 -18.35 -4.58 -25.15
N GLY A 223 -17.22 -3.94 -25.45
CA GLY A 223 -16.80 -2.68 -24.83
C GLY A 223 -15.73 -2.86 -23.76
N VAL A 224 -15.40 -1.76 -23.08
CA VAL A 224 -14.39 -1.66 -22.04
C VAL A 224 -15.03 -1.96 -20.67
N PRO A 225 -14.68 -3.08 -20.01
CA PRO A 225 -15.21 -3.37 -18.68
C PRO A 225 -14.50 -2.56 -17.60
N TYR A 226 -15.17 -2.37 -16.47
CA TYR A 226 -14.53 -2.26 -15.17
C TYR A 226 -14.82 -3.53 -14.37
N VAL A 227 -13.78 -4.21 -13.88
CA VAL A 227 -13.93 -5.47 -13.15
C VAL A 227 -13.46 -5.29 -11.72
N TRP A 228 -14.34 -5.57 -10.78
CA TRP A 228 -14.05 -5.55 -9.35
C TRP A 228 -14.34 -6.93 -8.74
N ALA A 229 -13.40 -7.48 -7.99
CA ALA A 229 -13.59 -8.74 -7.29
C ALA A 229 -12.98 -8.75 -5.89
N ALA A 230 -13.71 -9.29 -4.91
CA ALA A 230 -13.22 -9.43 -3.54
C ALA A 230 -13.71 -10.69 -2.83
N GLY A 231 -12.91 -11.21 -1.90
CA GLY A 231 -13.20 -12.46 -1.18
C GLY A 231 -11.95 -13.13 -0.64
N GLU A 232 -11.97 -14.46 -0.53
CA GLU A 232 -10.79 -15.22 -0.10
C GLU A 232 -9.64 -15.08 -1.11
N SER A 233 -8.48 -14.62 -0.66
CA SER A 233 -7.41 -14.16 -1.55
C SER A 233 -6.94 -15.22 -2.56
N ARG A 234 -6.80 -16.48 -2.15
CA ARG A 234 -6.32 -17.55 -3.05
C ARG A 234 -7.37 -17.91 -4.10
N SER A 235 -8.65 -17.88 -3.73
CA SER A 235 -9.74 -18.16 -4.67
C SER A 235 -9.81 -17.17 -5.84
N LEU A 236 -9.30 -15.95 -5.64
CA LEU A 236 -9.30 -14.88 -6.64
C LEU A 236 -8.12 -14.95 -7.61
N LEU A 237 -7.09 -15.75 -7.33
CA LEU A 237 -5.90 -15.80 -8.18
C LEU A 237 -6.14 -16.25 -9.61
N PRO A 238 -6.89 -17.35 -9.84
CA PRO A 238 -7.19 -17.78 -11.19
C PRO A 238 -7.99 -16.73 -11.96
N LEU A 239 -8.84 -15.97 -11.25
CA LEU A 239 -9.65 -14.89 -11.83
C LEU A 239 -8.79 -13.70 -12.24
N ARG A 240 -7.91 -13.19 -11.35
CA ARG A 240 -7.01 -12.07 -11.66
C ARG A 240 -6.10 -12.38 -12.84
N ARG A 241 -5.53 -13.58 -12.90
CA ARG A 241 -4.70 -14.03 -14.02
C ARG A 241 -5.48 -14.02 -15.33
N TRP A 242 -6.67 -14.61 -15.35
CA TRP A 242 -7.52 -14.67 -16.53
C TRP A 242 -7.90 -13.26 -17.04
N LEU A 243 -8.26 -12.35 -16.13
CA LEU A 243 -8.60 -10.96 -16.47
C LEU A 243 -7.42 -10.20 -17.09
N ARG A 244 -6.22 -10.34 -16.53
CA ARG A 244 -5.02 -9.65 -17.03
C ARG A 244 -4.47 -10.25 -18.31
N VAL A 245 -4.34 -11.59 -18.37
CA VAL A 245 -3.59 -12.28 -19.41
C VAL A 245 -4.47 -12.66 -20.60
N GLU A 246 -5.69 -13.14 -20.35
CA GLU A 246 -6.56 -13.61 -21.44
C GLU A 246 -7.52 -12.52 -21.90
N ARG A 247 -8.11 -11.77 -20.97
CA ARG A 247 -9.04 -10.67 -21.29
C ARG A 247 -8.38 -9.32 -21.48
N HIS A 248 -7.10 -9.18 -21.14
CA HIS A 248 -6.33 -7.95 -21.33
C HIS A 248 -7.01 -6.71 -20.74
N VAL A 249 -7.70 -6.87 -19.60
CA VAL A 249 -8.37 -5.74 -18.93
C VAL A 249 -7.30 -4.73 -18.49
N PRO A 250 -7.46 -3.43 -18.83
CA PRO A 250 -6.54 -2.39 -18.39
C PRO A 250 -6.39 -2.39 -16.86
N ARG A 251 -5.19 -2.06 -16.37
CA ARG A 251 -4.88 -2.15 -14.93
C ARG A 251 -5.75 -1.22 -14.09
N ASP A 252 -5.97 0.00 -14.59
CA ASP A 252 -6.88 1.00 -14.02
C ASP A 252 -8.36 0.61 -14.07
N HIS A 253 -8.71 -0.39 -14.88
CA HIS A 253 -10.05 -0.97 -15.00
C HIS A 253 -10.23 -2.30 -14.24
N LEU A 254 -9.25 -2.73 -13.46
CA LEU A 254 -9.24 -4.02 -12.78
C LEU A 254 -8.85 -3.89 -11.31
N ASP A 255 -9.78 -4.17 -10.40
CA ASP A 255 -9.52 -4.29 -8.97
C ASP A 255 -9.85 -5.72 -8.49
N VAL A 256 -8.86 -6.43 -7.97
CA VAL A 256 -9.06 -7.77 -7.40
C VAL A 256 -8.35 -7.82 -6.06
N THR A 257 -9.12 -7.77 -4.98
CA THR A 257 -8.61 -7.58 -3.62
C THR A 257 -9.02 -8.73 -2.71
N GLY A 258 -8.02 -9.39 -2.10
CA GLY A 258 -8.25 -10.39 -1.06
C GLY A 258 -8.71 -9.77 0.25
N TYR A 259 -9.94 -10.04 0.67
CA TYR A 259 -10.53 -9.51 1.91
C TYR A 259 -10.17 -10.34 3.13
N TRP A 260 -9.92 -11.63 2.93
CA TRP A 260 -9.53 -12.55 3.98
C TRP A 260 -8.71 -13.71 3.41
N HIS A 261 -8.00 -14.39 4.30
CA HIS A 261 -7.23 -15.58 3.94
C HIS A 261 -7.71 -16.75 4.79
N ALA A 262 -7.98 -17.89 4.15
CA ALA A 262 -8.24 -19.12 4.88
C ALA A 262 -6.95 -19.54 5.60
N GLN A 263 -7.03 -19.76 6.92
CA GLN A 263 -5.91 -20.34 7.65
C GLN A 263 -5.67 -21.76 7.14
N VAL A 264 -4.48 -22.02 6.61
CA VAL A 264 -3.97 -23.38 6.50
C VAL A 264 -3.59 -23.78 7.92
N GLU A 265 -4.05 -24.92 8.41
CA GLU A 265 -3.48 -25.51 9.63
C GLU A 265 -1.97 -25.64 9.41
N ALA A 266 -1.21 -24.71 9.99
CA ALA A 266 0.21 -24.84 10.08
C ALA A 266 0.47 -26.07 10.95
N THR A 267 1.24 -27.03 10.44
CA THR A 267 1.90 -28.00 11.30
C THR A 267 2.66 -27.22 12.37
N PRO A 268 2.37 -27.44 13.67
CA PRO A 268 2.99 -26.68 14.73
C PRO A 268 4.43 -27.17 14.89
N ASP A 269 5.36 -26.49 14.23
CA ASP A 269 6.78 -26.49 14.57
C ASP A 269 7.43 -25.22 13.98
N ALA A 270 7.16 -24.08 14.61
CA ALA A 270 7.89 -22.84 14.34
C ALA A 270 7.95 -21.98 15.60
N THR A 271 8.57 -22.52 16.66
CA THR A 271 9.05 -21.71 17.78
C THR A 271 10.48 -22.12 18.15
N ALA A 272 11.36 -21.98 17.17
CA ALA A 272 12.78 -21.71 17.31
C ALA A 272 13.25 -21.25 15.94
N VAL A 273 13.75 -20.02 15.82
CA VAL A 273 14.48 -19.64 14.60
C VAL A 273 15.76 -20.45 14.61
N ASP A 274 15.84 -21.47 13.75
CA ASP A 274 17.05 -22.27 13.60
C ASP A 274 18.17 -21.36 13.08
N VAL A 275 19.31 -21.38 13.76
CA VAL A 275 20.50 -20.60 13.36
C VAL A 275 20.92 -20.97 11.94
N GLU A 276 20.74 -22.23 11.53
CA GLU A 276 21.05 -22.67 10.17
C GLU A 276 20.15 -22.00 9.12
N THR A 277 18.90 -21.68 9.48
CA THR A 277 17.96 -20.92 8.63
C THR A 277 18.35 -19.44 8.51
N LEU A 278 18.87 -18.83 9.58
CA LEU A 278 19.37 -17.44 9.56
C LEU A 278 20.64 -17.25 8.72
N LEU A 279 21.42 -18.32 8.53
CA LEU A 279 22.71 -18.27 7.84
C LEU A 279 22.59 -18.50 6.32
N SER A 280 21.42 -18.88 5.81
CA SER A 280 21.24 -19.24 4.41
C SER A 280 20.59 -18.09 3.60
N PRO A 281 21.32 -17.44 2.67
CA PRO A 281 20.71 -16.50 1.72
C PRO A 281 19.98 -17.22 0.57
N LEU A 282 19.98 -18.56 0.56
CA LEU A 282 19.49 -19.38 -0.55
C LEU A 282 17.98 -19.29 -0.76
N PRO A 283 17.11 -19.26 0.27
CA PRO A 283 15.67 -19.11 0.06
C PRO A 283 15.33 -17.84 -0.71
N TRP A 284 15.92 -16.71 -0.29
CA TRP A 284 15.74 -15.44 -1.00
C TRP A 284 16.29 -15.50 -2.43
N ALA A 285 17.52 -16.00 -2.61
CA ALA A 285 18.19 -16.02 -3.91
C ALA A 285 17.47 -16.92 -4.94
N THR A 286 17.00 -18.10 -4.50
CA THR A 286 16.29 -19.04 -5.37
C THR A 286 14.88 -18.56 -5.68
N THR A 287 14.16 -18.00 -4.70
CA THR A 287 12.85 -17.35 -4.91
C THR A 287 12.95 -16.23 -5.94
N ARG A 288 13.99 -15.40 -5.84
CA ARG A 288 14.29 -14.37 -6.84
C ARG A 288 14.53 -14.94 -8.23
N ILE A 289 15.25 -16.05 -8.36
CA ILE A 289 15.44 -16.71 -9.67
C ILE A 289 14.08 -17.11 -10.25
N ALA A 290 13.19 -17.72 -9.45
CA ALA A 290 11.85 -18.11 -9.90
C ALA A 290 11.02 -16.91 -10.39
N VAL A 291 11.06 -15.81 -9.64
CA VAL A 291 10.35 -14.56 -9.98
C VAL A 291 10.93 -13.93 -11.27
N ARG A 292 12.25 -13.80 -11.37
CA ARG A 292 12.92 -13.14 -12.52
C ARG A 292 12.83 -13.92 -13.82
N THR A 293 12.83 -15.24 -13.73
CA THR A 293 12.73 -16.12 -14.91
C THR A 293 11.31 -16.28 -15.41
N GLY A 294 10.30 -15.78 -14.68
CA GLY A 294 8.89 -16.00 -14.97
C GLY A 294 8.43 -17.42 -14.63
N LEU A 295 9.19 -18.18 -13.84
CA LEU A 295 8.84 -19.55 -13.46
C LEU A 295 7.47 -19.59 -12.77
N LEU A 296 7.25 -18.72 -11.79
CA LEU A 296 5.97 -18.69 -11.05
C LEU A 296 4.79 -18.38 -11.98
N ASP A 297 4.98 -17.48 -12.95
CA ASP A 297 3.94 -17.12 -13.93
C ASP A 297 3.54 -18.30 -14.84
N THR A 298 4.45 -19.25 -15.05
CA THR A 298 4.19 -20.46 -15.85
C THR A 298 3.57 -21.61 -15.07
N LEU A 299 3.61 -21.58 -13.74
CA LEU A 299 3.08 -22.63 -12.89
C LEU A 299 1.58 -22.42 -12.62
N THR A 300 0.90 -23.54 -12.34
CA THR A 300 -0.49 -23.63 -11.87
C THR A 300 -0.58 -24.76 -10.84
N ASP A 301 -1.79 -25.08 -10.37
CA ASP A 301 -2.01 -26.26 -9.51
C ASP A 301 -1.71 -27.58 -10.22
N THR A 302 -1.68 -27.58 -11.57
CA THR A 302 -1.32 -28.76 -12.34
C THR A 302 0.21 -28.85 -12.49
N PRO A 303 0.85 -29.98 -12.10
CA PRO A 303 2.28 -30.15 -12.24
C PRO A 303 2.74 -30.13 -13.70
N VAL A 304 3.81 -29.39 -13.99
CA VAL A 304 4.46 -29.29 -15.30
C VAL A 304 5.88 -29.86 -15.23
N PRO A 305 6.30 -30.75 -16.15
CA PRO A 305 7.65 -31.32 -16.13
C PRO A 305 8.76 -30.25 -16.18
N VAL A 306 9.83 -30.44 -15.41
CA VAL A 306 10.96 -29.50 -15.33
C VAL A 306 11.60 -29.24 -16.69
N ALA A 307 11.75 -30.28 -17.52
CA ALA A 307 12.31 -30.13 -18.88
C ALA A 307 11.44 -29.26 -19.78
N GLU A 308 10.11 -29.33 -19.62
CA GLU A 308 9.17 -28.51 -20.37
C GLU A 308 9.21 -27.06 -19.89
N LEU A 309 9.22 -26.83 -18.58
CA LEU A 309 9.38 -25.49 -17.99
C LEU A 309 10.70 -24.84 -18.44
N ALA A 310 11.80 -25.58 -18.37
CA ALA A 310 13.11 -25.12 -18.82
C ALA A 310 13.08 -24.71 -20.30
N SER A 311 12.46 -25.53 -21.16
CA SER A 311 12.31 -25.21 -22.59
C SER A 311 11.47 -23.95 -22.82
N ARG A 312 10.36 -23.77 -22.08
CA ARG A 312 9.46 -22.61 -22.22
C ARG A 312 10.13 -21.31 -21.79
N LEU A 313 10.96 -21.38 -20.74
CA LEU A 313 11.61 -20.22 -20.12
C LEU A 313 13.01 -19.95 -20.67
N GLY A 314 13.52 -20.81 -21.57
CA GLY A 314 14.89 -20.71 -22.08
C GLY A 314 15.97 -20.96 -21.02
N LEU A 315 15.70 -21.84 -20.06
CA LEU A 315 16.59 -22.18 -18.95
C LEU A 315 17.28 -23.53 -19.17
N ASP A 316 18.40 -23.74 -18.47
CA ASP A 316 19.03 -25.05 -18.38
C ASP A 316 18.23 -25.96 -17.43
N ALA A 317 17.79 -27.12 -17.92
CA ALA A 317 16.91 -28.02 -17.17
C ALA A 317 17.57 -28.63 -15.92
N PRO A 318 18.83 -29.09 -15.96
CA PRO A 318 19.57 -29.48 -14.76
C PRO A 318 19.66 -28.37 -13.71
N ALA A 319 20.04 -27.15 -14.10
CA ALA A 319 20.11 -26.01 -13.19
C ALA A 319 18.74 -25.67 -12.59
N LEU A 320 17.67 -25.68 -13.40
CA LEU A 320 16.30 -25.48 -12.92
C LEU A 320 15.91 -26.55 -11.91
N GLY A 321 16.32 -27.80 -12.10
CA GLY A 321 16.07 -28.88 -11.15
C GLY A 321 16.68 -28.64 -9.77
N VAL A 322 17.91 -28.10 -9.71
CA VAL A 322 18.58 -27.74 -8.44
C VAL A 322 17.85 -26.59 -7.74
N VAL A 323 17.51 -25.53 -8.48
CA VAL A 323 16.78 -24.38 -7.93
C VAL A 323 15.39 -24.80 -7.46
N ALA A 324 14.70 -25.64 -8.23
CA ALA A 324 13.37 -26.13 -7.90
C ALA A 324 13.33 -26.97 -6.62
N ALA A 325 14.40 -27.73 -6.31
CA ALA A 325 14.48 -28.48 -5.06
C ALA A 325 14.49 -27.55 -3.84
N GLN A 326 15.24 -26.45 -3.89
CA GLN A 326 15.25 -25.45 -2.82
C GLN A 326 13.90 -24.73 -2.74
N LEU A 327 13.36 -24.28 -3.87
CA LEU A 327 12.04 -23.64 -3.92
C LEU A 327 10.92 -24.54 -3.34
N ALA A 328 11.06 -25.87 -3.45
CA ALA A 328 10.13 -26.81 -2.86
C ALA A 328 10.25 -26.91 -1.34
N VAL A 329 11.46 -26.83 -0.80
CA VAL A 329 11.71 -26.73 0.65
C VAL A 329 11.07 -25.47 1.22
N ASP A 330 11.23 -24.35 0.51
CA ASP A 330 10.73 -23.04 0.93
C ASP A 330 9.22 -22.84 0.65
N GLY A 331 8.54 -23.86 0.11
CA GLY A 331 7.11 -23.82 -0.19
C GLY A 331 6.72 -22.88 -1.33
N VAL A 332 7.69 -22.42 -2.12
CA VAL A 332 7.47 -21.56 -3.30
C VAL A 332 6.90 -22.37 -4.46
N VAL A 333 7.34 -23.62 -4.63
CA VAL A 333 6.77 -24.58 -5.57
C VAL A 333 6.45 -25.89 -4.85
N VAL A 334 5.64 -26.75 -5.46
CA VAL A 334 5.49 -28.15 -5.04
C VAL A 334 6.16 -29.02 -6.09
N ALA A 335 7.20 -29.74 -5.69
CA ALA A 335 7.91 -30.70 -6.55
C ALA A 335 7.34 -32.10 -6.37
N GLY A 336 6.97 -32.75 -7.48
CA GLY A 336 6.48 -34.12 -7.50
C GLY A 336 7.01 -34.92 -8.69
N PRO A 337 6.68 -36.23 -8.78
CA PRO A 337 7.16 -37.11 -9.86
C PRO A 337 6.73 -36.65 -11.26
N SER A 338 5.61 -35.95 -11.36
CA SER A 338 5.03 -35.41 -12.59
C SER A 338 5.57 -34.03 -12.98
N GLY A 339 6.35 -33.38 -12.14
CA GLY A 339 6.88 -32.03 -12.38
C GLY A 339 6.68 -31.06 -11.22
N LEU A 340 6.70 -29.77 -11.53
CA LEU A 340 6.52 -28.69 -10.57
C LEU A 340 5.12 -28.09 -10.69
N SER A 341 4.50 -27.78 -9.56
CA SER A 341 3.26 -27.00 -9.47
C SER A 341 3.47 -25.81 -8.53
N LEU A 342 2.53 -24.87 -8.52
CA LEU A 342 2.64 -23.67 -7.69
C LEU A 342 2.53 -24.03 -6.20
N GLY A 343 3.43 -23.50 -5.38
CA GLY A 343 3.42 -23.68 -3.93
C GLY A 343 2.67 -22.55 -3.22
N PRO A 344 2.31 -22.73 -1.92
CA PRO A 344 1.56 -21.75 -1.16
C PRO A 344 2.27 -20.39 -1.03
N VAL A 345 3.60 -20.37 -0.93
CA VAL A 345 4.40 -19.13 -0.89
C VAL A 345 4.50 -18.52 -2.30
N GLY A 346 4.69 -19.35 -3.33
CA GLY A 346 4.74 -18.89 -4.71
C GLY A 346 3.42 -18.27 -5.17
N ALA A 347 2.30 -18.78 -4.67
CA ALA A 347 0.99 -18.17 -4.84
C ALA A 347 0.95 -16.77 -4.22
N GLN A 348 1.25 -16.61 -2.93
CA GLN A 348 1.29 -15.29 -2.28
C GLN A 348 2.18 -14.28 -3.02
N LEU A 349 3.32 -14.72 -3.53
CA LEU A 349 4.18 -13.88 -4.36
C LEU A 349 3.50 -13.47 -5.68
N LEU A 350 2.69 -14.31 -6.32
CA LEU A 350 1.93 -13.91 -7.50
C LEU A 350 0.83 -12.88 -7.20
N ASP A 351 0.26 -12.88 -5.99
CA ASP A 351 -0.77 -11.94 -5.54
C ASP A 351 -0.19 -10.55 -5.29
N ASP A 352 1.01 -10.50 -4.73
CA ASP A 352 1.61 -9.27 -4.25
C ASP A 352 2.60 -8.70 -5.28
N ASP A 353 2.09 -7.83 -6.15
CA ASP A 353 2.88 -7.12 -7.16
C ASP A 353 4.02 -6.29 -6.50
N HIS A 354 3.88 -5.88 -5.23
CA HIS A 354 4.92 -5.14 -4.49
C HIS A 354 6.05 -6.07 -4.04
N LEU A 355 5.74 -7.21 -3.38
CA LEU A 355 6.74 -8.23 -3.04
C LEU A 355 7.44 -8.78 -4.29
N ARG A 356 6.72 -8.90 -5.41
CA ARG A 356 7.33 -9.23 -6.70
C ARG A 356 8.29 -8.17 -7.18
N GLN A 357 7.96 -6.88 -7.09
CA GLN A 357 8.87 -5.83 -7.53
C GLN A 357 10.19 -5.87 -6.76
N GLU A 358 10.15 -6.07 -5.44
CA GLU A 358 11.32 -6.24 -4.59
C GLU A 358 12.19 -7.43 -5.06
N LEU A 359 11.56 -8.55 -5.42
CA LEU A 359 12.23 -9.77 -5.89
C LEU A 359 12.61 -9.75 -7.39
N PHE A 360 11.97 -8.94 -8.24
CA PHE A 360 12.10 -8.96 -9.70
C PHE A 360 13.16 -7.97 -10.22
N GLY A 361 13.26 -6.77 -9.62
CA GLY A 361 13.95 -5.63 -10.23
C GLY A 361 15.48 -5.75 -10.32
N SER A 362 16.09 -5.11 -11.33
CA SER A 362 17.49 -4.63 -11.28
C SER A 362 17.59 -3.18 -10.77
N GLY A 363 16.48 -2.68 -10.24
CA GLY A 363 16.29 -1.33 -9.73
C GLY A 363 16.92 -1.11 -8.36
N TRP A 364 16.36 -0.16 -7.62
CA TRP A 364 16.90 0.31 -6.34
C TRP A 364 17.10 -0.82 -5.31
N ASP A 365 16.05 -1.58 -4.99
CA ASP A 365 16.09 -2.55 -3.88
C ASP A 365 17.07 -3.71 -4.13
N ALA A 366 17.19 -4.14 -5.39
CA ALA A 366 18.17 -5.15 -5.75
C ALA A 366 19.63 -4.65 -5.61
N ARG A 367 19.88 -3.38 -5.90
CA ARG A 367 21.20 -2.76 -5.68
C ARG A 367 21.47 -2.57 -4.18
N VAL A 368 20.46 -2.22 -3.39
CA VAL A 368 20.56 -2.17 -1.92
C VAL A 368 20.96 -3.54 -1.38
N LEU A 369 20.28 -4.61 -1.78
CA LEU A 369 20.63 -5.93 -1.28
C LEU A 369 22.05 -6.36 -1.66
N ALA A 370 22.46 -6.10 -2.90
CA ALA A 370 23.84 -6.38 -3.31
C ALA A 370 24.86 -5.65 -2.41
N ALA A 371 24.54 -4.42 -1.98
CA ALA A 371 25.34 -3.68 -1.00
C ALA A 371 25.26 -4.33 0.41
N VAL A 372 24.08 -4.75 0.86
CA VAL A 372 23.88 -5.42 2.16
C VAL A 372 24.69 -6.72 2.25
N LEU A 373 24.74 -7.52 1.18
CA LEU A 373 25.56 -8.74 1.14
C LEU A 373 27.07 -8.48 1.26
N ARG A 374 27.52 -7.23 1.06
CA ARG A 374 28.91 -6.78 1.17
C ARG A 374 29.12 -5.87 2.38
N LEU A 375 28.11 -5.73 3.24
CA LEU A 375 28.12 -4.83 4.40
C LEU A 375 29.21 -5.21 5.41
N SER A 376 29.56 -6.49 5.52
CA SER A 376 30.68 -6.98 6.36
C SER A 376 32.00 -6.27 6.07
N ASP A 377 32.20 -5.86 4.81
CA ASP A 377 33.43 -5.22 4.35
C ASP A 377 33.37 -3.69 4.58
N GLY A 378 32.16 -3.12 4.56
CA GLY A 378 31.90 -1.69 4.72
C GLY A 378 31.87 -1.22 6.18
N VAL A 379 31.31 -2.02 7.09
CA VAL A 379 31.09 -1.65 8.51
C VAL A 379 32.40 -1.29 9.23
N PRO A 380 33.49 -2.08 9.17
CA PRO A 380 34.73 -1.75 9.88
C PRO A 380 35.39 -0.46 9.38
N ALA A 381 35.21 -0.14 8.09
CA ALA A 381 35.80 1.02 7.44
C ALA A 381 34.93 2.29 7.55
N GLY A 382 33.66 2.18 7.96
CA GLY A 382 32.69 3.28 7.93
C GLY A 382 32.45 3.79 6.51
N THR A 383 32.52 2.90 5.52
CA THR A 383 32.38 3.24 4.10
C THR A 383 31.11 2.65 3.50
N SER A 384 30.59 3.30 2.46
CA SER A 384 29.41 2.84 1.71
C SER A 384 29.72 1.52 1.00
N ALA A 385 29.06 0.43 1.43
CA ALA A 385 29.14 -0.86 0.74
C ALA A 385 28.54 -0.75 -0.67
N TRP A 386 27.52 0.10 -0.85
CA TRP A 386 26.97 0.42 -2.16
C TRP A 386 28.03 0.95 -3.12
N ALA A 387 28.81 1.96 -2.70
CA ALA A 387 29.84 2.54 -3.57
C ALA A 387 30.92 1.52 -3.94
N GLN A 388 31.25 0.60 -3.04
CA GLN A 388 32.20 -0.48 -3.31
C GLN A 388 31.67 -1.48 -4.35
N VAL A 389 30.37 -1.81 -4.30
CA VAL A 389 29.74 -2.80 -5.20
C VAL A 389 29.43 -2.21 -6.56
N HIS A 390 28.91 -0.98 -6.59
CA HIS A 390 28.38 -0.37 -7.80
C HIS A 390 29.30 0.71 -8.40
N GLY A 391 30.43 0.99 -7.76
CA GLY A 391 31.51 1.85 -8.28
C GLY A 391 31.29 3.36 -8.12
N ALA A 392 30.14 3.80 -7.62
CA ALA A 392 29.81 5.21 -7.40
C ALA A 392 28.82 5.36 -6.23
N ALA A 393 28.71 6.57 -5.67
CA ALA A 393 27.75 6.85 -4.61
C ALA A 393 26.31 6.70 -5.11
N ALA A 394 25.38 6.35 -4.20
CA ALA A 394 23.99 6.10 -4.59
C ALA A 394 23.29 7.35 -5.15
N ALA A 395 23.61 8.52 -4.59
CA ALA A 395 23.11 9.80 -5.09
C ALA A 395 23.59 10.11 -6.52
N GLU A 396 24.89 9.89 -6.78
CA GLU A 396 25.48 10.06 -8.12
C GLU A 396 24.80 9.14 -9.15
N GLN A 397 24.54 7.88 -8.78
CA GLN A 397 23.85 6.95 -9.68
C GLN A 397 22.40 7.35 -9.94
N LEU A 398 21.67 7.84 -8.93
CA LEU A 398 20.32 8.35 -9.12
C LEU A 398 20.29 9.57 -10.05
N ASP A 399 21.29 10.45 -9.94
CA ASP A 399 21.40 11.62 -10.82
C ASP A 399 21.79 11.25 -12.26
N ALA A 400 22.37 10.07 -12.49
CA ALA A 400 22.80 9.59 -13.81
C ALA A 400 21.82 8.62 -14.49
N ASP A 401 21.01 7.87 -13.73
CA ASP A 401 20.19 6.76 -14.23
C ASP A 401 18.68 7.07 -14.06
N ALA A 402 18.02 7.36 -15.18
CA ALA A 402 16.60 7.71 -15.19
C ALA A 402 15.69 6.55 -14.75
N GLY A 403 16.07 5.30 -15.02
CA GLY A 403 15.30 4.14 -14.58
C GLY A 403 15.38 3.98 -13.07
N LEU A 404 16.59 4.09 -12.52
CA LEU A 404 16.80 4.04 -11.07
C LEU A 404 16.08 5.17 -10.33
N TYR A 405 16.10 6.39 -10.89
CA TYR A 405 15.37 7.52 -10.32
C TYR A 405 13.85 7.29 -10.37
N ALA A 406 13.32 6.79 -11.49
CA ALA A 406 11.90 6.47 -11.62
C ALA A 406 11.46 5.39 -10.62
N ASP A 407 12.27 4.36 -10.40
CA ASP A 407 12.01 3.34 -9.38
C ASP A 407 11.95 3.98 -7.97
N ARG A 408 12.88 4.89 -7.66
CA ARG A 408 12.91 5.57 -6.36
C ARG A 408 11.71 6.50 -6.17
N ALA A 409 11.29 7.21 -7.23
CA ALA A 409 10.11 8.06 -7.22
C ALA A 409 8.81 7.23 -7.07
N ALA A 410 8.71 6.08 -7.74
CA ALA A 410 7.60 5.16 -7.58
C ALA A 410 7.50 4.61 -6.14
N ALA A 411 8.64 4.28 -5.52
CA ALA A 411 8.71 3.86 -4.12
C ALA A 411 8.27 4.95 -3.12
N ALA A 412 8.24 6.23 -3.54
CA ALA A 412 7.69 7.31 -2.73
C ALA A 412 6.16 7.28 -2.63
N GLY A 413 5.45 6.38 -3.33
CA GLY A 413 3.98 6.30 -3.29
C GLY A 413 3.39 6.17 -1.88
N GLY A 414 4.10 5.54 -0.94
CA GLY A 414 3.69 5.48 0.47
C GLY A 414 3.62 6.85 1.18
N PHE A 415 4.38 7.84 0.69
CA PHE A 415 4.34 9.21 1.22
C PHE A 415 3.02 9.93 0.90
N ALA A 416 2.28 9.51 -0.13
CA ALA A 416 1.04 10.16 -0.57
C ALA A 416 -0.01 10.28 0.54
N PHE A 417 0.00 9.35 1.49
CA PHE A 417 -0.95 9.30 2.60
C PHE A 417 -0.69 10.32 3.72
N VAL A 418 0.50 10.91 3.74
CA VAL A 418 0.89 11.91 4.75
C VAL A 418 1.38 13.23 4.13
N ALA A 419 1.70 13.22 2.83
CA ALA A 419 2.18 14.39 2.08
C ALA A 419 1.22 15.59 2.14
N GLY A 420 -0.09 15.33 2.25
CA GLY A 420 -1.11 16.37 2.38
C GLY A 420 -0.98 17.23 3.65
N GLY A 421 -0.14 16.85 4.62
CA GLY A 421 0.17 17.70 5.79
C GLY A 421 1.23 18.77 5.51
N VAL A 422 2.02 18.66 4.45
CA VAL A 422 3.06 19.65 4.10
C VAL A 422 2.44 20.98 3.63
N PRO A 423 1.41 21.00 2.76
CA PRO A 423 0.77 22.26 2.35
C PRO A 423 0.07 23.03 3.47
N ASP A 424 -0.22 22.38 4.61
CA ASP A 424 -0.84 23.02 5.77
C ASP A 424 0.19 23.78 6.64
N LEU A 425 1.49 23.65 6.33
CA LEU A 425 2.55 24.31 7.09
C LEU A 425 2.59 25.82 6.82
N PRO A 426 2.92 26.65 7.83
CA PRO A 426 3.09 28.10 7.66
C PRO A 426 4.10 28.47 6.57
N ALA A 427 5.13 27.63 6.36
CA ALA A 427 6.11 27.84 5.29
C ALA A 427 5.51 27.78 3.90
N TRP A 428 4.69 26.76 3.66
CA TRP A 428 4.01 26.56 2.39
C TRP A 428 2.92 27.58 2.15
N THR A 429 2.03 27.77 3.13
CA THR A 429 0.87 28.68 3.01
C THR A 429 1.25 30.15 2.77
N SER A 430 2.45 30.56 3.20
CA SER A 430 2.97 31.91 2.96
C SER A 430 3.71 32.09 1.63
N ALA A 431 4.01 31.01 0.92
CA ALA A 431 4.80 31.03 -0.31
C ALA A 431 3.91 31.26 -1.54
N SER A 432 4.28 32.22 -2.39
CA SER A 432 3.64 32.39 -3.71
C SER A 432 4.34 31.55 -4.77
N THR A 433 5.65 31.31 -4.60
CA THR A 433 6.49 30.48 -5.47
C THR A 433 7.20 29.38 -4.67
N VAL A 434 7.21 28.15 -5.19
CA VAL A 434 7.89 27.01 -4.57
C VAL A 434 8.73 26.24 -5.57
N VAL A 435 9.94 25.84 -5.18
CA VAL A 435 10.72 24.83 -5.90
C VAL A 435 10.75 23.53 -5.12
N VAL A 436 10.47 22.41 -5.78
CA VAL A 436 10.41 21.09 -5.14
C VAL A 436 11.36 20.13 -5.85
N GLY A 437 12.17 19.41 -5.08
CA GLY A 437 13.11 18.41 -5.58
C GLY A 437 13.08 17.13 -4.75
N GLY A 438 13.75 16.10 -5.27
CA GLY A 438 13.86 14.79 -4.64
C GLY A 438 12.81 13.77 -5.11
N PRO A 439 13.01 12.47 -4.82
CA PRO A 439 12.13 11.40 -5.29
C PRO A 439 10.66 11.56 -4.86
N GLY A 440 10.39 12.22 -3.73
CA GLY A 440 9.03 12.47 -3.23
C GLY A 440 8.33 13.70 -3.83
N ALA A 441 8.98 14.43 -4.75
CA ALA A 441 8.48 15.71 -5.26
C ALA A 441 7.13 15.60 -5.97
N ALA A 442 6.97 14.64 -6.88
CA ALA A 442 5.72 14.46 -7.63
C ALA A 442 4.54 14.15 -6.70
N VAL A 443 4.77 13.29 -5.70
CA VAL A 443 3.76 12.94 -4.68
C VAL A 443 3.32 14.16 -3.88
N LEU A 444 4.27 15.00 -3.46
CA LEU A 444 3.97 16.24 -2.72
C LEU A 444 3.18 17.24 -3.58
N LEU A 445 3.60 17.45 -4.83
CA LEU A 445 2.95 18.39 -5.75
C LEU A 445 1.50 17.97 -6.06
N ARG A 446 1.27 16.67 -6.29
CA ARG A 446 -0.08 16.11 -6.45
C ARG A 446 -0.93 16.30 -5.20
N ALA A 447 -0.39 15.98 -4.02
CA ALA A 447 -1.09 16.18 -2.75
C ALA A 447 -1.44 17.65 -2.49
N ALA A 448 -0.63 18.61 -2.96
CA ALA A 448 -0.95 20.03 -2.90
C ALA A 448 -2.01 20.44 -3.93
N ALA A 449 -1.94 19.92 -5.16
CA ALA A 449 -2.90 20.19 -6.23
C ALA A 449 -4.31 19.68 -5.89
N ASP A 450 -4.41 18.45 -5.38
CA ASP A 450 -5.67 17.82 -4.96
C ASP A 450 -6.39 18.62 -3.85
N ARG A 451 -5.64 19.48 -3.14
CA ARG A 451 -6.13 20.35 -2.07
C ARG A 451 -6.35 21.78 -2.50
N GLU A 452 -6.18 22.09 -3.78
CA GLU A 452 -6.22 23.47 -4.30
C GLU A 452 -5.24 24.40 -3.57
N ALA A 453 -4.12 23.85 -3.11
CA ALA A 453 -3.12 24.52 -2.28
C ALA A 453 -1.75 24.59 -2.97
N LEU A 454 -1.70 24.42 -4.30
CA LEU A 454 -0.47 24.46 -5.09
C LEU A 454 -0.13 25.92 -5.48
N PRO A 455 1.00 26.49 -5.00
CA PRO A 455 1.50 27.78 -5.46
C PRO A 455 2.09 27.68 -6.88
N GLU A 456 2.65 28.77 -7.40
CA GLU A 456 3.47 28.67 -8.61
C GLU A 456 4.67 27.76 -8.34
N ALA A 457 4.71 26.59 -8.98
CA ALA A 457 5.62 25.51 -8.63
C ALA A 457 6.59 25.21 -9.77
N ALA A 458 7.85 24.91 -9.41
CA ALA A 458 8.85 24.41 -10.34
C ALA A 458 9.66 23.24 -9.76
N LEU A 459 10.16 22.37 -10.63
CA LEU A 459 11.02 21.26 -10.25
C LEU A 459 12.49 21.71 -10.11
N THR A 460 13.20 21.18 -9.12
CA THR A 460 14.64 21.39 -8.95
C THR A 460 15.37 20.08 -8.68
N GLY A 461 16.63 19.97 -9.10
CA GLY A 461 17.45 18.78 -8.94
C GLY A 461 18.39 18.59 -10.13
N SER A 462 18.90 17.37 -10.29
CA SER A 462 19.67 16.98 -11.49
C SER A 462 18.78 16.98 -12.73
N ALA A 463 19.40 17.08 -13.92
CA ALA A 463 18.67 17.04 -15.18
C ALA A 463 17.89 15.71 -15.37
N THR A 464 18.40 14.61 -14.81
CA THR A 464 17.71 13.32 -14.80
C THR A 464 16.49 13.35 -13.89
N ALA A 465 16.63 13.85 -12.67
CA ALA A 465 15.53 14.00 -11.71
C ALA A 465 14.39 14.84 -12.30
N VAL A 466 14.71 16.04 -12.81
CA VAL A 466 13.72 16.94 -13.42
C VAL A 466 13.01 16.26 -14.58
N ARG A 467 13.74 15.62 -15.50
CA ARG A 467 13.14 14.91 -16.65
C ARG A 467 12.16 13.82 -16.24
N VAL A 468 12.49 13.01 -15.23
CA VAL A 468 11.60 11.95 -14.74
C VAL A 468 10.38 12.56 -14.07
N LEU A 469 10.58 13.53 -13.17
CA LEU A 469 9.50 14.18 -12.43
C LEU A 469 8.54 14.94 -13.34
N THR A 470 9.01 15.60 -14.40
CA THR A 470 8.16 16.28 -15.39
C THR A 470 7.15 15.34 -16.02
N CYS A 471 7.55 14.09 -16.32
CA CYS A 471 6.61 13.08 -16.83
C CYS A 471 5.55 12.71 -15.78
N GLU A 472 5.95 12.63 -14.51
CA GLU A 472 5.09 12.25 -13.38
C GLU A 472 4.14 13.37 -12.94
N VAL A 473 4.32 14.62 -13.38
CA VAL A 473 3.44 15.76 -13.07
C VAL A 473 2.95 16.49 -14.33
N ALA A 474 2.96 15.84 -15.49
CA ALA A 474 2.65 16.45 -16.78
C ALA A 474 1.24 17.06 -16.88
N ASP A 475 0.31 16.61 -16.03
CA ASP A 475 -1.07 17.10 -15.89
C ASP A 475 -1.20 18.29 -14.92
N LEU A 476 -0.14 18.64 -14.19
CA LEU A 476 -0.13 19.75 -13.23
C LEU A 476 0.54 21.00 -13.81
N PRO A 477 0.17 22.21 -13.35
CA PRO A 477 0.80 23.46 -13.77
C PRO A 477 2.16 23.67 -13.09
N VAL A 478 3.12 22.77 -13.34
CA VAL A 478 4.46 22.79 -12.74
C VAL A 478 5.53 23.02 -13.82
N SER A 479 6.40 24.00 -13.61
CA SER A 479 7.54 24.28 -14.51
C SER A 479 8.67 23.27 -14.32
N ASP A 480 9.28 22.80 -15.40
CA ASP A 480 10.52 22.02 -15.35
C ASP A 480 11.78 22.90 -15.18
N THR A 481 11.60 24.23 -15.25
CA THR A 481 12.66 25.21 -15.15
C THR A 481 12.49 26.01 -13.86
N ALA A 482 13.33 25.73 -12.87
CA ALA A 482 13.35 26.46 -11.60
C ALA A 482 13.83 27.91 -11.80
N PRO A 483 13.15 28.91 -11.20
CA PRO A 483 13.64 30.27 -11.17
C PRO A 483 14.94 30.39 -10.35
N ASP A 484 15.64 31.51 -10.50
CA ASP A 484 16.86 31.79 -9.74
C ASP A 484 16.59 31.76 -8.23
N ARG A 485 15.47 32.37 -7.80
CA ARG A 485 15.00 32.41 -6.40
C ARG A 485 13.50 32.10 -6.32
N SER A 486 13.08 31.52 -5.21
CA SER A 486 11.69 31.25 -4.83
C SER A 486 11.43 31.57 -3.36
N ASP A 487 10.17 31.72 -2.98
CA ASP A 487 9.78 31.97 -1.58
C ASP A 487 10.05 30.76 -0.69
N LEU A 488 10.01 29.55 -1.26
CA LEU A 488 10.26 28.30 -0.57
C LEU A 488 11.00 27.28 -1.44
N ALA A 489 12.00 26.60 -0.86
CA ALA A 489 12.61 25.42 -1.46
C ALA A 489 12.26 24.15 -0.65
N VAL A 490 11.89 23.07 -1.33
CA VAL A 490 11.49 21.82 -0.66
C VAL A 490 12.31 20.65 -1.20
N SER A 491 12.87 19.87 -0.27
CA SER A 491 13.48 18.57 -0.57
C SER A 491 12.60 17.47 0.00
N ALA A 492 12.10 16.59 -0.86
CA ALA A 492 11.19 15.50 -0.49
C ALA A 492 11.84 14.12 -0.70
N LEU A 493 12.11 13.43 0.41
CA LEU A 493 12.69 12.08 0.49
C LEU A 493 14.08 11.93 -0.18
N ASP A 494 14.88 12.99 -0.13
CA ASP A 494 16.16 13.09 -0.86
C ASP A 494 17.39 12.90 0.04
N THR A 495 17.23 12.70 1.35
CA THR A 495 18.39 12.62 2.26
C THR A 495 18.77 11.18 2.59
N ALA A 496 17.82 10.25 2.66
CA ALA A 496 18.05 8.88 3.15
C ALA A 496 19.12 8.09 2.36
N HIS A 497 19.32 8.41 1.08
CA HIS A 497 20.28 7.73 0.21
C HIS A 497 21.61 8.49 0.04
N ARG A 498 21.71 9.68 0.62
CA ARG A 498 22.90 10.55 0.55
C ARG A 498 23.77 10.31 1.77
N THR A 499 25.07 10.53 1.64
CA THR A 499 26.03 10.71 2.75
C THR A 499 25.91 12.10 3.35
N ASP A 500 26.56 12.36 4.50
CA ASP A 500 26.47 13.67 5.15
C ASP A 500 27.07 14.80 4.30
N ASP A 501 28.16 14.53 3.57
CA ASP A 501 28.76 15.53 2.67
C ASP A 501 27.84 15.86 1.48
N GLU A 502 27.14 14.86 0.95
CA GLU A 502 26.13 15.05 -0.11
C GLU A 502 24.89 15.78 0.41
N VAL A 503 24.47 15.55 1.66
CA VAL A 503 23.39 16.32 2.29
C VAL A 503 23.81 17.78 2.54
N LEU A 504 25.06 18.03 2.96
CA LEU A 504 25.56 19.40 3.06
C LEU A 504 25.50 20.11 1.70
N GLU A 505 25.81 19.42 0.61
CA GLU A 505 25.69 20.01 -0.73
C GLU A 505 24.24 20.25 -1.14
N LEU A 506 23.34 19.30 -0.88
CA LEU A 506 21.90 19.49 -1.07
C LEU A 506 21.38 20.73 -0.33
N LEU A 507 21.76 20.91 0.94
CA LEU A 507 21.34 22.06 1.75
C LEU A 507 21.91 23.39 1.23
N ARG A 508 23.10 23.39 0.61
CA ARG A 508 23.63 24.58 -0.10
C ARG A 508 22.85 24.88 -1.37
N VAL A 509 22.48 23.85 -2.15
CA VAL A 509 21.64 24.00 -3.34
C VAL A 509 20.29 24.61 -2.96
N LEU A 510 19.66 24.13 -1.88
CA LEU A 510 18.42 24.72 -1.38
C LEU A 510 18.60 26.19 -1.00
N ALA A 511 19.73 26.55 -0.37
CA ALA A 511 20.02 27.93 0.04
C ALA A 511 20.26 28.88 -1.15
N CYS A 512 20.72 28.35 -2.28
CA CYS A 512 20.80 29.13 -3.51
C CYS A 512 19.41 29.44 -4.08
N ARG A 513 18.40 28.62 -3.78
CA ARG A 513 17.04 28.77 -4.29
C ARG A 513 16.13 29.60 -3.39
N SER A 514 16.31 29.54 -2.08
CA SER A 514 15.44 30.26 -1.14
C SER A 514 16.12 30.50 0.22
N ASP A 515 15.65 31.52 0.93
CA ASP A 515 16.01 31.78 2.33
C ASP A 515 15.15 30.96 3.31
N ARG A 516 14.19 30.17 2.78
CA ARG A 516 13.35 29.25 3.54
C ARG A 516 13.33 27.88 2.89
N ALA A 517 13.43 26.81 3.68
CA ALA A 517 13.37 25.46 3.16
C ALA A 517 12.59 24.48 4.05
N LEU A 518 11.93 23.52 3.40
CA LEU A 518 11.39 22.34 4.08
C LEU A 518 12.17 21.11 3.61
N VAL A 519 12.71 20.34 4.57
CA VAL A 519 13.29 19.03 4.29
C VAL A 519 12.35 17.96 4.83
N VAL A 520 11.72 17.21 3.94
CA VAL A 520 10.77 16.14 4.27
C VAL A 520 11.46 14.81 4.11
N ASP A 521 11.56 14.02 5.18
CA ASP A 521 12.16 12.68 5.12
C ASP A 521 11.65 11.77 6.25
N VAL A 522 12.05 10.49 6.21
CA VAL A 522 11.82 9.51 7.27
C VAL A 522 12.97 9.60 8.27
N LEU A 523 12.80 10.40 9.33
CA LEU A 523 13.86 10.75 10.30
C LEU A 523 13.70 10.08 11.68
N THR A 524 12.61 9.36 11.86
CA THR A 524 12.37 8.44 12.97
C THR A 524 12.07 7.07 12.40
N LEU A 525 12.46 6.00 13.06
CA LEU A 525 12.14 4.63 12.63
C LEU A 525 11.38 3.94 13.75
N THR A 526 10.13 4.38 13.92
CA THR A 526 9.19 3.91 14.96
C THR A 526 7.88 3.42 14.36
N GLY A 527 7.83 3.31 13.04
CA GLY A 527 6.63 3.30 12.23
C GLY A 527 5.78 2.03 12.34
N PRO A 528 4.75 1.92 11.49
CA PRO A 528 3.71 0.90 11.61
C PRO A 528 4.23 -0.55 11.43
N GLY A 529 5.41 -0.74 10.86
CA GLY A 529 6.06 -2.05 10.74
C GLY A 529 6.73 -2.55 12.04
N GLY A 530 6.78 -1.71 13.08
CA GLY A 530 7.38 -2.06 14.36
C GLY A 530 8.92 -2.02 14.36
N PRO A 531 9.56 -2.44 15.47
CA PRO A 531 11.00 -2.34 15.68
C PRO A 531 11.84 -3.20 14.71
N GLU A 532 11.27 -4.27 14.17
CA GLU A 532 11.93 -5.16 13.22
C GLU A 532 12.14 -4.48 11.86
N ALA A 533 11.07 -3.95 11.25
CA ALA A 533 11.14 -3.21 10.00
C ALA A 533 12.05 -1.96 10.10
N ALA A 534 12.04 -1.29 11.27
CA ALA A 534 12.94 -0.19 11.57
C ALA A 534 14.42 -0.63 11.54
N ALA A 535 14.74 -1.80 12.10
CA ALA A 535 16.08 -2.34 12.11
C ALA A 535 16.55 -2.74 10.70
N GLU A 536 15.68 -3.38 9.91
CA GLU A 536 15.98 -3.73 8.52
C GLU A 536 16.26 -2.49 7.67
N HIS A 537 15.43 -1.46 7.79
CA HIS A 537 15.66 -0.18 7.12
C HIS A 537 17.01 0.43 7.52
N ALA A 538 17.36 0.38 8.81
CA ALA A 538 18.64 0.90 9.27
C ALA A 538 19.85 0.17 8.68
N VAL A 539 19.77 -1.15 8.52
CA VAL A 539 20.80 -1.97 7.85
C VAL A 539 20.90 -1.60 6.38
N ALA A 540 19.77 -1.42 5.68
CA ALA A 540 19.75 -0.97 4.30
C ALA A 540 20.40 0.41 4.12
N THR A 541 20.05 1.39 4.96
CA THR A 541 20.67 2.73 4.93
C THR A 541 22.16 2.67 5.23
N LEU A 542 22.58 1.82 6.18
CA LEU A 542 23.99 1.62 6.49
C LEU A 542 24.76 1.04 5.29
N ALA A 543 24.18 0.10 4.56
CA ALA A 543 24.79 -0.44 3.34
C ALA A 543 24.90 0.60 2.23
N VAL A 544 23.89 1.46 2.08
CA VAL A 544 23.86 2.52 1.06
C VAL A 544 24.85 3.63 1.36
N THR A 545 24.88 4.13 2.59
CA THR A 545 25.60 5.38 2.93
C THR A 545 26.88 5.14 3.71
N GLY A 546 27.08 3.97 4.29
CA GLY A 546 28.15 3.69 5.26
C GLY A 546 27.91 4.32 6.64
N ARG A 547 26.74 4.94 6.86
CA ARG A 547 26.34 5.61 8.11
C ARG A 547 24.97 5.12 8.57
N PRO A 548 24.68 5.14 9.88
CA PRO A 548 23.33 4.86 10.36
C PRO A 548 22.33 5.87 9.79
N PRO A 549 21.02 5.54 9.76
CA PRO A 549 19.97 6.49 9.43
C PRO A 549 20.11 7.78 10.22
N ARG A 550 19.91 8.91 9.54
CA ARG A 550 19.95 10.21 10.22
C ARG A 550 18.76 10.36 11.14
N THR A 551 19.04 10.93 12.30
CA THR A 551 18.02 11.47 13.20
C THR A 551 17.76 12.93 12.84
N VAL A 552 16.64 13.45 13.36
CA VAL A 552 16.32 14.88 13.34
C VAL A 552 17.48 15.74 13.79
N ALA A 553 18.05 15.44 14.97
CA ALA A 553 19.15 16.19 15.54
C ALA A 553 20.40 16.17 14.65
N GLY A 554 20.65 15.05 13.97
CA GLY A 554 21.73 14.94 12.98
C GLY A 554 21.50 15.85 11.78
N LEU A 555 20.28 15.88 11.24
CA LEU A 555 19.95 16.75 10.12
C LEU A 555 19.97 18.24 10.49
N GLU A 556 19.47 18.61 11.67
CA GLU A 556 19.58 19.98 12.20
C GLU A 556 21.03 20.45 12.30
N GLU A 557 21.94 19.56 12.68
CA GLU A 557 23.36 19.89 12.77
C GLU A 557 23.99 20.13 11.40
N LEU A 558 23.65 19.31 10.41
CA LEU A 558 24.08 19.54 9.01
C LEU A 558 23.51 20.84 8.44
N ALA A 559 22.25 21.17 8.78
CA ALA A 559 21.61 22.43 8.43
C ALA A 559 22.37 23.63 9.02
N ARG A 560 22.69 23.60 10.32
CA ARG A 560 23.48 24.66 10.97
C ARG A 560 24.84 24.87 10.32
N ARG A 561 25.53 23.78 9.94
CA ARG A 561 26.83 23.84 9.24
C ARG A 561 26.77 24.49 7.86
N THR A 562 25.59 24.60 7.25
CA THR A 562 25.37 25.24 5.95
C THR A 562 24.73 26.63 6.07
N GLY A 563 24.59 27.14 7.29
CA GLY A 563 24.05 28.46 7.60
C GLY A 563 22.53 28.51 7.75
N TRP A 564 21.86 27.36 7.77
CA TRP A 564 20.42 27.27 8.08
C TRP A 564 20.18 27.28 9.59
N GLU A 565 19.11 27.94 10.01
CA GLU A 565 18.56 27.88 11.36
C GLU A 565 17.31 26.98 11.37
N PRO A 566 17.33 25.85 12.10
CA PRO A 566 16.13 25.05 12.35
C PRO A 566 15.05 25.85 13.10
N VAL A 567 13.88 25.98 12.49
CA VAL A 567 12.72 26.68 13.08
C VAL A 567 11.87 25.72 13.91
N GLY A 568 11.71 24.49 13.41
CA GLY A 568 10.93 23.47 14.08
C GLY A 568 10.82 22.20 13.26
N VAL A 569 10.25 21.18 13.89
CA VAL A 569 10.07 19.85 13.30
C VAL A 569 8.60 19.47 13.43
N THR A 570 7.98 19.10 12.32
CA THR A 570 6.59 18.65 12.28
C THR A 570 6.52 17.18 11.89
N ALA A 571 5.92 16.36 12.74
CA ALA A 571 5.64 14.97 12.40
C ALA A 571 4.37 14.88 11.55
N LEU A 572 4.48 14.29 10.35
CA LEU A 572 3.34 14.02 9.47
C LEU A 572 2.67 12.68 9.78
N GLY A 573 3.34 11.82 10.56
CA GLY A 573 2.97 10.44 10.86
C GLY A 573 3.65 9.44 9.94
N TRP A 574 3.57 8.17 10.30
CA TRP A 574 4.23 7.08 9.56
C TRP A 574 5.73 7.34 9.41
N ASP A 575 6.35 7.80 10.48
CA ASP A 575 7.77 8.19 10.55
C ASP A 575 8.21 9.39 9.68
N HIS A 576 7.33 9.96 8.86
CA HIS A 576 7.65 11.11 8.03
C HIS A 576 7.67 12.38 8.88
N GLN A 577 8.71 13.18 8.69
CA GLN A 577 8.90 14.44 9.38
C GLN A 577 9.32 15.54 8.43
N VAL A 578 8.96 16.77 8.78
CA VAL A 578 9.37 17.98 8.08
C VAL A 578 10.24 18.82 9.01
N LEU A 579 11.47 19.05 8.59
CA LEU A 579 12.35 20.04 9.20
C LEU A 579 12.16 21.38 8.49
N ASP A 580 11.65 22.40 9.21
CA ASP A 580 11.51 23.77 8.73
C ASP A 580 12.81 24.54 9.00
N LEU A 581 13.38 25.13 7.95
CA LEU A 581 14.65 25.82 7.96
C LEU A 581 14.50 27.27 7.46
N ARG A 582 15.19 28.20 8.10
CA ARG A 582 15.30 29.60 7.68
C ARG A 582 16.76 30.07 7.61
N ARG A 583 17.05 31.09 6.82
CA ARG A 583 18.36 31.77 6.77
C ARG A 583 18.29 33.23 7.16
#